data_AF-A0A959GBH4-F1
#
_entry.id   AF-A0A959GBH4-F1
#
_cell.length_a   1.000
_cell.length_b   1.000
_cell.length_c   1.000
_cell.angle_alpha   90.00
_cell.angle_beta   90.00
_cell.angle_gamma   90.00
#
_symmetry.space_group_name_H-M   'P 1'
#
loop_
_entity.id
_entity.type
_entity.pdbx_description
1 polymer ?
#
loop_
_entity_poly.entity_id
_entity_poly.type
_entity_poly.pdbx_seq_one_letter_code
_entity_poly.pdbx_strand_id
1 'polypeptide(L)'
;CNATDNCPNTPNTDQTDTDNDGQGDICDACPNDPYDDADNDGICGDTDNCPATPNPTQSDLDLDGLGDACDPSTSINTVVDNLNNYITGIGLKPGIERALTTRLNLAATKFCNGHNPNTVIAQLNNLINYVQYQSGNQIPEADAAYIIAQIQALIGAIEAGTVDCSSPDAITPPSGVYAQATAMESTGFKLYPNPTTGALTLHLPGYVEQQVALTIHDALGRRVYTQMEDTLNAPSISLNLAEQALPNGVYFLSVITDGERQVKQFVLAR
;
A
#
# COMPACT_ATOMS: atom_id res chain seq x y z
N CYS A 1 21.28 5.31 42.23
CA CYS A 1 21.06 5.80 40.85
C CYS A 1 22.19 5.25 40.00
N ASN A 2 21.94 4.26 39.15
CA ASN A 2 22.89 3.86 38.12
C ASN A 2 22.18 3.17 36.94
N ALA A 3 21.08 3.77 36.47
CA ALA A 3 20.71 3.63 35.08
C ALA A 3 21.41 4.80 34.37
N THR A 4 22.26 4.50 33.40
CA THR A 4 22.86 5.51 32.54
C THR A 4 21.73 6.20 31.78
N ASP A 5 21.71 7.53 31.76
CA ASP A 5 20.73 8.30 31.01
C ASP A 5 20.88 8.02 29.51
N ASN A 6 19.89 7.37 28.89
CA ASN A 6 19.88 7.06 27.45
C ASN A 6 19.42 8.24 26.58
N CYS A 7 18.98 9.35 27.16
CA CYS A 7 18.72 10.60 26.45
C CYS A 7 19.21 11.84 27.23
N PRO A 8 20.54 12.10 27.30
CA PRO A 8 21.11 13.15 28.16
C PRO A 8 20.60 14.58 27.90
N ASN A 9 20.08 14.83 26.70
CA ASN A 9 19.59 16.14 26.27
C ASN A 9 18.06 16.23 26.24
N THR A 10 17.35 15.11 26.42
CA THR A 10 15.89 15.02 26.26
C THR A 10 15.30 14.26 27.45
N PRO A 11 14.55 14.91 28.35
CA PRO A 11 14.03 14.22 29.54
C PRO A 11 13.08 13.06 29.21
N ASN A 12 13.47 11.85 29.58
CA ASN A 12 12.64 10.62 29.52
C ASN A 12 12.74 9.84 30.85
N THR A 13 11.83 10.12 31.78
CA THR A 13 11.90 9.53 33.13
C THR A 13 11.71 8.01 33.17
N ASP A 14 11.08 7.46 32.15
CA ASP A 14 10.85 6.03 31.94
C ASP A 14 12.08 5.32 31.34
N GLN A 15 12.99 6.07 30.70
CA GLN A 15 14.22 5.55 30.09
C GLN A 15 13.93 4.41 29.11
N THR A 16 12.78 4.49 28.43
CA THR A 16 12.37 3.50 27.44
C THR A 16 13.37 3.49 26.29
N ASP A 17 13.76 2.28 25.88
CA ASP A 17 14.70 1.94 24.83
C ASP A 17 14.17 0.63 24.23
N THR A 18 13.38 0.77 23.16
CA THR A 18 12.52 -0.29 22.63
C THR A 18 13.34 -1.32 21.85
N ASP A 19 14.34 -0.90 21.08
CA ASP A 19 15.20 -1.77 20.29
C ASP A 19 16.51 -2.17 20.99
N ASN A 20 16.83 -1.56 22.14
CA ASN A 20 17.99 -1.84 22.98
C ASN A 20 19.33 -1.47 22.32
N ASP A 21 19.37 -0.43 21.51
CA ASP A 21 20.59 0.11 20.90
C ASP A 21 21.39 1.02 21.87
N GLY A 22 20.77 1.42 22.99
CA GLY A 22 21.33 2.27 24.03
C GLY A 22 20.97 3.76 23.92
N GLN A 23 20.19 4.15 22.91
CA GLN A 23 19.48 5.41 22.79
C GLN A 23 18.06 5.23 23.31
N GLY A 24 17.50 6.27 23.95
CA GLY A 24 16.12 6.18 24.42
C GLY A 24 15.13 6.56 23.32
N ASP A 25 13.94 5.96 23.32
CA ASP A 25 12.90 6.15 22.28
C ASP A 25 12.60 7.62 21.93
N ILE A 26 12.74 8.54 22.91
CA ILE A 26 12.43 9.97 22.72
C ILE A 26 13.53 10.74 21.96
N CYS A 27 14.76 10.21 21.94
CA CYS A 27 15.92 10.85 21.33
C CYS A 27 16.58 9.99 20.25
N ASP A 28 16.05 8.80 20.02
CA ASP A 28 16.39 7.91 18.94
C ASP A 28 15.63 8.31 17.65
N ALA A 29 16.34 8.28 16.52
CA ALA A 29 15.75 8.54 15.21
C ALA A 29 14.95 7.33 14.70
N CYS A 30 15.36 6.13 15.08
CA CYS A 30 14.80 4.86 14.64
C CYS A 30 14.49 3.96 15.84
N PRO A 31 13.55 4.35 16.73
CA PRO A 31 13.34 3.73 18.05
C PRO A 31 12.88 2.26 18.03
N ASN A 32 12.73 1.64 16.86
CA ASN A 32 12.39 0.23 16.72
C ASN A 32 13.41 -0.55 15.89
N ASP A 33 14.54 0.06 15.49
CA ASP A 33 15.60 -0.57 14.72
C ASP A 33 16.96 -0.34 15.37
N PRO A 34 17.59 -1.38 15.95
CA PRO A 34 18.88 -1.22 16.61
C PRO A 34 20.05 -0.90 15.67
N TYR A 35 19.81 -0.86 14.36
CA TYR A 35 20.80 -0.49 13.35
C TYR A 35 20.54 0.86 12.69
N ASP A 36 19.53 1.60 13.14
CA ASP A 36 19.12 2.89 12.58
C ASP A 36 18.91 2.83 11.04
N ASP A 37 19.36 3.86 10.35
CA ASP A 37 19.45 4.00 8.90
C ASP A 37 20.82 3.46 8.43
N ALA A 38 20.91 2.13 8.31
CA ALA A 38 22.17 1.43 8.04
C ALA A 38 22.79 1.81 6.69
N ASP A 39 21.99 2.19 5.69
CA ASP A 39 22.45 2.53 4.35
C ASP A 39 22.49 4.04 4.06
N ASN A 40 22.02 4.87 5.00
CA ASN A 40 22.07 6.33 5.01
C ASN A 40 21.18 6.97 3.95
N ASP A 41 20.00 6.41 3.71
CA ASP A 41 19.03 6.91 2.75
C ASP A 41 17.94 7.81 3.38
N GLY A 42 17.90 7.86 4.71
CA GLY A 42 16.98 8.64 5.53
C GLY A 42 15.77 7.86 6.04
N ILE A 43 15.68 6.55 5.79
CA ILE A 43 14.61 5.66 6.25
C ILE A 43 15.20 4.66 7.25
N CYS A 44 14.49 4.42 8.35
CA CYS A 44 14.90 3.42 9.34
C CYS A 44 14.73 2.01 8.77
N GLY A 45 15.67 1.12 9.02
CA GLY A 45 15.71 -0.22 8.41
C GLY A 45 14.51 -1.12 8.74
N ASP A 46 13.79 -0.85 9.83
CA ASP A 46 12.51 -1.50 10.17
C ASP A 46 11.35 -1.12 9.23
N THR A 47 11.46 0.01 8.53
CA THR A 47 10.47 0.53 7.58
C THR A 47 10.98 0.64 6.15
N ASP A 48 12.27 0.42 5.93
CA ASP A 48 12.93 0.45 4.64
C ASP A 48 12.64 -0.84 3.84
N ASN A 49 12.13 -0.69 2.61
CA ASN A 49 11.91 -1.83 1.71
C ASN A 49 13.20 -2.33 1.02
N CYS A 50 14.33 -1.66 1.22
CA CYS A 50 15.67 -2.08 0.85
C CYS A 50 16.74 -1.72 1.92
N PRO A 51 16.72 -2.29 3.14
CA PRO A 51 17.57 -1.89 4.29
C PRO A 51 19.10 -1.92 4.12
N ALA A 52 19.59 -2.31 2.95
CA ALA A 52 21.01 -2.39 2.62
C ALA A 52 21.37 -1.70 1.31
N THR A 53 20.42 -1.04 0.63
CA THR A 53 20.60 -0.42 -0.67
C THR A 53 19.86 0.91 -0.73
N PRO A 54 20.59 2.05 -0.70
CA PRO A 54 19.95 3.35 -0.53
C PRO A 54 18.91 3.65 -1.60
N ASN A 55 17.67 3.86 -1.18
CA ASN A 55 16.54 4.14 -2.05
C ASN A 55 15.53 5.08 -1.36
N PRO A 56 15.87 6.38 -1.18
CA PRO A 56 15.06 7.32 -0.39
C PRO A 56 13.61 7.52 -0.88
N THR A 57 13.31 7.08 -2.11
CA THR A 57 11.96 7.15 -2.68
C THR A 57 11.08 5.96 -2.31
N GLN A 58 11.67 4.88 -1.77
CA GLN A 58 10.99 3.65 -1.33
C GLN A 58 10.06 3.09 -2.42
N SER A 59 10.48 3.21 -3.68
CA SER A 59 9.70 2.72 -4.82
C SER A 59 9.61 1.20 -4.76
N ASP A 60 8.42 0.67 -4.96
CA ASP A 60 8.10 -0.76 -5.04
C ASP A 60 6.98 -0.90 -6.07
N LEU A 61 7.36 -1.23 -7.31
CA LEU A 61 6.48 -1.18 -8.47
C LEU A 61 5.45 -2.31 -8.46
N ASP A 62 5.81 -3.48 -7.93
CA ASP A 62 4.94 -4.65 -7.91
C ASP A 62 4.34 -4.97 -6.53
N LEU A 63 4.60 -4.10 -5.54
CA LEU A 63 3.96 -4.05 -4.23
C LEU A 63 4.13 -5.35 -3.45
N ASP A 64 5.26 -6.03 -3.61
CA ASP A 64 5.58 -7.25 -2.90
C ASP A 64 6.31 -7.00 -1.56
N GLY A 65 6.73 -5.76 -1.31
CA GLY A 65 7.44 -5.32 -0.12
C GLY A 65 8.96 -5.26 -0.28
N LEU A 66 9.52 -5.65 -1.42
CA LEU A 66 10.92 -5.40 -1.80
C LEU A 66 10.98 -4.16 -2.69
N GLY A 67 11.82 -3.20 -2.34
CA GLY A 67 11.95 -2.00 -3.16
C GLY A 67 12.63 -2.28 -4.51
N ASP A 68 12.29 -1.50 -5.53
CA ASP A 68 12.84 -1.59 -6.89
C ASP A 68 14.38 -1.57 -6.93
N ALA A 69 15.02 -0.99 -5.90
CA ALA A 69 16.47 -0.89 -5.79
C ALA A 69 17.16 -2.22 -5.41
N CYS A 70 16.44 -3.10 -4.72
CA CYS A 70 16.94 -4.38 -4.21
C CYS A 70 16.10 -5.59 -4.65
N ASP A 71 15.00 -5.36 -5.36
CA ASP A 71 14.18 -6.40 -5.97
C ASP A 71 14.87 -6.97 -7.23
N PRO A 72 15.26 -8.26 -7.22
CA PRO A 72 15.90 -8.89 -8.38
C PRO A 72 14.91 -9.27 -9.49
N SER A 73 13.59 -9.17 -9.27
CA SER A 73 12.56 -9.75 -10.14
C SER A 73 11.21 -9.03 -10.07
N THR A 74 11.14 -7.80 -10.59
CA THR A 74 9.85 -7.12 -10.72
C THR A 74 8.99 -7.80 -11.78
N SER A 75 7.85 -8.38 -11.40
CA SER A 75 7.01 -9.11 -12.36
C SER A 75 6.05 -8.21 -13.10
N ILE A 76 6.09 -8.19 -14.44
CA ILE A 76 5.10 -7.42 -15.21
C ILE A 76 3.65 -7.86 -14.93
N ASN A 77 3.45 -9.14 -14.59
CA ASN A 77 2.11 -9.66 -14.31
C ASN A 77 1.61 -9.13 -12.97
N THR A 78 2.45 -9.11 -11.94
CA THR A 78 2.10 -8.55 -10.62
C THR A 78 1.78 -7.06 -10.72
N VAL A 79 2.60 -6.27 -11.42
CA VAL A 79 2.33 -4.84 -11.67
C VAL A 79 0.98 -4.64 -12.36
N VAL A 80 0.72 -5.41 -13.42
CA VAL A 80 -0.53 -5.31 -14.19
C VAL A 80 -1.74 -5.76 -13.37
N ASP A 81 -1.62 -6.80 -12.56
CA ASP A 81 -2.70 -7.29 -11.69
C ASP A 81 -3.03 -6.27 -10.59
N ASN A 82 -2.02 -5.65 -9.96
CA ASN A 82 -2.22 -4.57 -9.00
C ASN A 82 -2.93 -3.38 -9.63
N LEU A 83 -2.52 -2.97 -10.83
CA LEU A 83 -3.16 -1.87 -11.54
C LEU A 83 -4.58 -2.23 -12.00
N ASN A 84 -4.85 -3.48 -12.42
CA ASN A 84 -6.20 -3.96 -12.72
C ASN A 84 -7.10 -3.92 -11.47
N ASN A 85 -6.58 -4.32 -10.32
CA ASN A 85 -7.30 -4.27 -9.03
C ASN A 85 -7.65 -2.84 -8.63
N TYR A 86 -6.73 -1.88 -8.87
CA TYR A 86 -7.00 -0.46 -8.71
C TYR A 86 -8.11 0.02 -9.66
N ILE A 87 -7.97 -0.25 -10.96
CA ILE A 87 -8.92 0.20 -12.01
C ILE A 87 -10.34 -0.34 -11.77
N THR A 88 -10.47 -1.60 -11.38
CA THR A 88 -11.76 -2.21 -11.01
C THR A 88 -12.29 -1.71 -9.67
N GLY A 89 -11.43 -1.12 -8.83
CA GLY A 89 -11.78 -0.56 -7.53
C GLY A 89 -12.40 0.83 -7.59
N ILE A 90 -11.99 1.67 -8.54
CA ILE A 90 -12.40 3.09 -8.62
C ILE A 90 -13.78 3.33 -9.26
N GLY A 91 -14.50 2.26 -9.66
CA GLY A 91 -15.90 2.35 -10.10
C GLY A 91 -16.10 3.06 -11.45
N LEU A 92 -15.19 2.88 -12.40
CA LEU A 92 -15.32 3.44 -13.74
C LEU A 92 -16.54 2.87 -14.50
N LYS A 93 -16.98 3.59 -15.53
CA LYS A 93 -17.98 3.03 -16.47
C LYS A 93 -17.43 1.72 -17.07
N PRO A 94 -18.25 0.66 -17.22
CA PRO A 94 -17.79 -0.64 -17.69
C PRO A 94 -17.01 -0.61 -19.01
N GLY A 95 -17.35 0.32 -19.92
CA GLY A 95 -16.62 0.51 -21.17
C GLY A 95 -15.20 1.06 -21.01
N ILE A 96 -14.98 1.96 -20.05
CA ILE A 96 -13.65 2.52 -19.76
C ILE A 96 -12.81 1.50 -19.01
N GLU A 97 -13.37 0.92 -17.94
CA GLU A 97 -12.71 -0.13 -17.15
C GLU A 97 -12.19 -1.24 -18.06
N ARG A 98 -13.07 -1.82 -18.89
CA ARG A 98 -12.70 -2.87 -19.83
C ARG A 98 -11.65 -2.43 -20.84
N ALA A 99 -11.70 -1.18 -21.31
CA ALA A 99 -10.72 -0.67 -22.26
C ALA A 99 -9.32 -0.57 -21.63
N LEU A 100 -9.23 -0.15 -20.36
CA LEU A 100 -7.97 -0.05 -19.64
C LEU A 100 -7.39 -1.44 -19.34
N THR A 101 -8.15 -2.29 -18.65
CA THR A 101 -7.69 -3.62 -18.21
C THR A 101 -7.32 -4.52 -19.40
N THR A 102 -8.11 -4.50 -20.49
CA THR A 102 -7.79 -5.26 -21.71
C THR A 102 -6.47 -4.82 -22.34
N ARG A 103 -6.18 -3.52 -22.36
CA ARG A 103 -4.95 -2.99 -22.97
C ARG A 103 -3.72 -3.26 -22.10
N LEU A 104 -3.85 -3.17 -20.78
CA LEU A 104 -2.80 -3.55 -19.83
C LEU A 104 -2.45 -5.04 -19.95
N ASN A 105 -3.45 -5.92 -19.86
CA ASN A 105 -3.26 -7.37 -19.96
C ASN A 105 -2.66 -7.78 -21.31
N LEU A 106 -3.05 -7.11 -22.40
CA LEU A 106 -2.47 -7.35 -23.72
C LEU A 106 -0.99 -6.92 -23.79
N ALA A 107 -0.59 -5.85 -23.11
CA ALA A 107 0.80 -5.40 -23.06
C ALA A 107 1.66 -6.42 -22.31
N ALA A 108 1.25 -6.84 -21.10
CA ALA A 108 1.92 -7.91 -20.34
C ALA A 108 2.05 -9.20 -21.14
N THR A 109 0.94 -9.68 -21.72
CA THR A 109 0.94 -10.90 -22.55
C THR A 109 1.93 -10.82 -23.71
N LYS A 110 2.01 -9.66 -24.39
CA LYS A 110 2.95 -9.49 -25.50
C LYS A 110 4.39 -9.46 -25.04
N PHE A 111 4.67 -8.76 -23.95
CA PHE A 111 6.00 -8.75 -23.34
C PHE A 111 6.45 -10.19 -23.02
N CYS A 112 5.60 -10.98 -22.36
CA CYS A 112 5.92 -12.35 -21.98
C CYS A 112 5.95 -13.37 -23.11
N ASN A 113 5.32 -13.06 -24.25
CA ASN A 113 5.47 -13.83 -25.47
C ASN A 113 6.72 -13.42 -26.29
N GLY A 114 7.62 -12.60 -25.73
CA GLY A 114 8.87 -12.20 -26.35
C GLY A 114 8.70 -11.21 -27.51
N HIS A 115 7.59 -10.45 -27.54
CA HIS A 115 7.45 -9.36 -28.50
C HIS A 115 8.49 -8.27 -28.23
N ASN A 116 8.87 -7.55 -29.29
CA ASN A 116 9.83 -6.44 -29.20
C ASN A 116 9.39 -5.41 -28.12
N PRO A 117 10.24 -5.10 -27.11
CA PRO A 117 9.91 -4.19 -26.02
C PRO A 117 9.43 -2.81 -26.50
N ASN A 118 10.01 -2.24 -27.56
CA ASN A 118 9.57 -0.95 -28.11
C ASN A 118 8.13 -0.99 -28.62
N THR A 119 7.66 -2.15 -29.08
CA THR A 119 6.26 -2.32 -29.49
C THR A 119 5.33 -2.33 -28.28
N VAL A 120 5.74 -3.00 -27.19
CA VAL A 120 5.00 -3.03 -25.93
C VAL A 120 4.94 -1.62 -25.32
N ILE A 121 6.08 -0.92 -25.24
CA ILE A 121 6.19 0.46 -24.78
C ILE A 121 5.30 1.39 -25.61
N ALA A 122 5.27 1.25 -26.95
CA ALA A 122 4.37 2.02 -27.79
C ALA A 122 2.88 1.75 -27.46
N GLN A 123 2.51 0.52 -27.09
CA GLN A 123 1.14 0.21 -26.66
C GLN A 123 0.81 0.84 -25.30
N LEU A 124 1.74 0.81 -24.35
CA LEU A 124 1.58 1.45 -23.04
C LEU A 124 1.48 2.99 -23.17
N ASN A 125 2.30 3.61 -24.02
CA ASN A 125 2.19 5.04 -24.34
C ASN A 125 0.83 5.40 -24.97
N ASN A 126 0.31 4.57 -25.86
CA ASN A 126 -1.05 4.76 -26.40
C ASN A 126 -2.13 4.63 -25.32
N LEU A 127 -1.91 3.78 -24.31
CA LEU A 127 -2.80 3.68 -23.16
C LEU A 127 -2.72 4.94 -22.28
N ILE A 128 -1.53 5.47 -22.02
CA ILE A 128 -1.34 6.76 -21.32
C ILE A 128 -2.13 7.87 -22.02
N ASN A 129 -1.97 8.03 -23.34
CA ASN A 129 -2.70 9.03 -24.11
C ASN A 129 -4.22 8.88 -23.98
N TYR A 130 -4.70 7.63 -23.92
CA TYR A 130 -6.12 7.35 -23.71
C TYR A 130 -6.58 7.74 -22.30
N VAL A 131 -5.81 7.42 -21.26
CA VAL A 131 -6.12 7.81 -19.86
C VAL A 131 -6.12 9.32 -19.71
N GLN A 132 -5.12 10.01 -20.26
CA GLN A 132 -5.05 11.48 -20.29
C GLN A 132 -6.28 12.11 -20.94
N TYR A 133 -6.73 11.55 -22.07
CA TYR A 133 -7.93 12.04 -22.75
C TYR A 133 -9.23 11.81 -21.96
N GLN A 134 -9.29 10.78 -21.12
CA GLN A 134 -10.46 10.51 -20.26
C GLN A 134 -10.39 11.20 -18.90
N SER A 135 -9.23 11.74 -18.52
CA SER A 135 -9.00 12.46 -17.27
C SER A 135 -9.93 13.67 -17.13
N GLY A 136 -10.58 13.81 -15.97
CA GLY A 136 -11.56 14.87 -15.68
C GLY A 136 -12.91 14.70 -16.41
N ASN A 137 -13.05 13.68 -17.24
CA ASN A 137 -14.29 13.38 -17.98
C ASN A 137 -14.94 12.07 -17.51
N GLN A 138 -14.26 10.95 -17.77
CA GLN A 138 -14.74 9.61 -17.40
C GLN A 138 -13.86 8.89 -16.41
N ILE A 139 -12.67 9.43 -16.13
CA ILE A 139 -11.75 8.99 -15.08
C ILE A 139 -11.50 10.23 -14.20
N PRO A 140 -11.67 10.14 -12.87
CA PRO A 140 -11.31 11.25 -11.98
C PRO A 140 -9.84 11.63 -12.14
N GLU A 141 -9.51 12.92 -12.03
CA GLU A 141 -8.17 13.43 -12.37
C GLU A 141 -7.06 12.79 -11.50
N ALA A 142 -7.33 12.56 -10.22
CA ALA A 142 -6.40 11.89 -9.31
C ALA A 142 -6.14 10.43 -9.73
N ASP A 143 -7.19 9.69 -10.08
CA ASP A 143 -7.08 8.30 -10.54
C ASP A 143 -6.36 8.21 -11.88
N ALA A 144 -6.63 9.15 -12.79
CA ALA A 144 -5.94 9.22 -14.07
C ALA A 144 -4.44 9.48 -13.87
N ALA A 145 -4.07 10.40 -12.98
CA ALA A 145 -2.68 10.67 -12.64
C ALA A 145 -1.98 9.43 -12.05
N TYR A 146 -2.64 8.73 -11.13
CA TYR A 146 -2.12 7.48 -10.55
C TYR A 146 -1.90 6.41 -11.63
N ILE A 147 -2.91 6.12 -12.45
CA ILE A 147 -2.81 5.12 -13.53
C ILE A 147 -1.69 5.47 -14.51
N ILE A 148 -1.55 6.75 -14.88
CA ILE A 148 -0.46 7.19 -15.77
C ILE A 148 0.90 6.98 -15.11
N ALA A 149 1.07 7.35 -13.85
CA ALA A 149 2.33 7.20 -13.13
C ALA A 149 2.76 5.72 -13.06
N GLN A 150 1.83 4.82 -12.74
CA GLN A 150 2.09 3.37 -12.69
C GLN A 150 2.49 2.81 -14.07
N ILE A 151 1.81 3.23 -15.14
CA ILE A 151 2.18 2.81 -16.50
C ILE A 151 3.55 3.37 -16.90
N GLN A 152 3.89 4.59 -16.51
CA GLN A 152 5.18 5.21 -16.78
C GLN A 152 6.32 4.49 -16.04
N ALA A 153 6.11 4.12 -14.77
CA ALA A 153 7.07 3.33 -14.01
C ALA A 153 7.30 1.96 -14.65
N LEU A 154 6.23 1.28 -15.08
CA LEU A 154 6.34 0.03 -15.84
C LEU A 154 7.12 0.20 -17.16
N ILE A 155 6.88 1.28 -17.90
CA ILE A 155 7.67 1.57 -19.12
C ILE A 155 9.16 1.71 -18.76
N GLY A 156 9.49 2.47 -17.72
CA GLY A 156 10.87 2.66 -17.26
C GLY A 156 11.53 1.33 -16.89
N ALA A 157 10.82 0.45 -16.19
CA ALA A 157 11.31 -0.88 -15.85
C ALA A 157 11.54 -1.77 -17.08
N ILE A 158 10.64 -1.73 -18.07
CA ILE A 158 10.80 -2.46 -19.35
C ILE A 158 12.04 -1.94 -20.10
N GLU A 159 12.28 -0.62 -20.11
CA GLU A 159 13.44 -0.01 -20.75
C GLU A 159 14.75 -0.35 -20.04
N ALA A 160 14.73 -0.41 -18.71
CA ALA A 160 15.86 -0.80 -17.87
C ALA A 160 16.14 -2.31 -17.91
N GLY A 161 15.17 -3.11 -18.35
CA GLY A 161 15.26 -4.57 -18.33
C GLY A 161 15.20 -5.17 -16.92
N THR A 162 14.58 -4.45 -15.98
CA THR A 162 14.42 -4.87 -14.57
C THR A 162 13.12 -5.63 -14.32
N VAL A 163 12.21 -5.66 -15.31
CA VAL A 163 11.00 -6.48 -15.24
C VAL A 163 11.12 -7.78 -16.01
N ASP A 164 10.50 -8.81 -15.46
CA ASP A 164 10.41 -10.13 -16.06
C ASP A 164 8.95 -10.61 -16.20
N CYS A 165 8.79 -11.90 -16.47
CA CYS A 165 7.51 -12.57 -16.65
C CYS A 165 7.22 -13.65 -15.60
N SER A 166 8.05 -13.71 -14.56
CA SER A 166 7.93 -14.65 -13.47
C SER A 166 6.64 -14.32 -12.71
N SER A 167 5.71 -15.27 -12.58
CA SER A 167 4.63 -15.16 -11.57
C SER A 167 5.31 -15.13 -10.19
N PRO A 168 4.79 -14.41 -9.16
CA PRO A 168 5.60 -13.95 -8.05
C PRO A 168 6.43 -15.09 -7.52
N ASP A 169 7.74 -14.93 -7.62
CA ASP A 169 8.64 -15.86 -6.97
C ASP A 169 8.20 -15.90 -5.51
N ALA A 170 8.05 -17.11 -4.99
CA ALA A 170 8.00 -17.33 -3.58
C ALA A 170 9.39 -16.98 -3.03
N ILE A 171 9.76 -15.70 -3.05
CA ILE A 171 10.79 -15.17 -2.19
C ILE A 171 10.16 -15.28 -0.82
N THR A 172 10.44 -16.39 -0.13
CA THR A 172 10.33 -16.44 1.31
C THR A 172 11.04 -15.20 1.83
N PRO A 173 10.31 -14.23 2.41
CA PRO A 173 10.94 -13.00 2.85
C PRO A 173 12.05 -13.37 3.85
N PRO A 174 13.18 -12.65 3.84
CA PRO A 174 14.08 -12.68 4.99
C PRO A 174 13.23 -12.43 6.23
N SER A 175 13.46 -13.19 7.29
CA SER A 175 12.65 -13.16 8.50
C SER A 175 12.57 -11.74 9.06
N GLY A 176 11.48 -11.05 8.73
CA GLY A 176 11.22 -9.64 8.96
C GLY A 176 9.78 -9.37 8.54
N VAL A 177 9.05 -8.67 9.39
CA VAL A 177 7.59 -8.65 9.48
C VAL A 177 7.00 -7.79 8.37
N TYR A 178 6.07 -8.31 7.56
CA TYR A 178 5.24 -7.49 6.68
C TYR A 178 3.76 -7.83 6.80
N ALA A 179 2.94 -6.78 6.90
CA ALA A 179 1.50 -6.85 7.02
C ALA A 179 0.86 -7.29 5.70
N GLN A 180 0.62 -8.59 5.53
CA GLN A 180 -0.22 -9.11 4.46
C GLN A 180 -1.71 -8.94 4.82
N ALA A 181 -2.41 -8.06 4.10
CA ALA A 181 -3.87 -8.05 4.10
C ALA A 181 -4.39 -8.92 2.95
N THR A 182 -4.74 -10.17 3.24
CA THR A 182 -5.48 -10.99 2.27
C THR A 182 -6.92 -10.50 2.22
N ALA A 183 -7.29 -9.77 1.16
CA ALA A 183 -8.67 -9.41 0.91
C ALA A 183 -9.47 -10.67 0.57
N MET A 184 -10.28 -11.18 1.51
CA MET A 184 -11.33 -12.13 1.20
C MET A 184 -12.41 -11.42 0.37
N GLU A 185 -12.67 -11.95 -0.83
CA GLU A 185 -13.74 -11.50 -1.70
C GLU A 185 -15.12 -11.74 -1.06
N SER A 186 -15.86 -10.66 -0.85
CA SER A 186 -17.32 -10.67 -0.81
C SER A 186 -17.84 -9.26 -1.07
N THR A 187 -19.05 -9.17 -1.63
CA THR A 187 -19.78 -7.94 -1.93
C THR A 187 -19.86 -7.05 -0.70
N GLY A 188 -19.25 -5.87 -0.74
CA GLY A 188 -19.14 -4.96 0.39
C GLY A 188 -18.08 -3.88 0.14
N PHE A 189 -17.61 -3.24 1.21
CA PHE A 189 -16.55 -2.23 1.15
C PHE A 189 -15.17 -2.88 0.95
N LYS A 190 -14.25 -2.18 0.28
CA LYS A 190 -12.86 -2.60 0.13
C LYS A 190 -11.99 -1.92 1.19
N LEU A 191 -10.92 -2.60 1.57
CA LEU A 191 -9.96 -2.14 2.57
C LEU A 191 -8.58 -2.08 1.95
N TYR A 192 -7.94 -0.93 2.05
CA TYR A 192 -6.64 -0.63 1.48
C TYR A 192 -5.74 -0.14 2.61
N PRO A 193 -4.86 -0.99 3.16
CA PRO A 193 -3.86 -0.53 4.11
C PRO A 193 -2.84 0.38 3.40
N ASN A 194 -2.43 1.44 4.07
CA ASN A 194 -1.31 2.29 3.71
C ASN A 194 -0.19 2.01 4.73
N PRO A 195 0.80 1.18 4.37
CA PRO A 195 1.84 0.74 5.30
C PRO A 195 2.73 1.90 5.77
N THR A 196 2.99 2.91 4.92
CA THR A 196 3.81 4.09 5.25
C THR A 196 3.23 4.97 6.36
N THR A 197 1.89 5.08 6.42
CA THR A 197 1.22 5.97 7.38
C THR A 197 0.50 5.21 8.49
N GLY A 198 0.44 3.88 8.40
CA GLY A 198 -0.44 3.06 9.22
C GLY A 198 -1.94 3.37 9.02
N ALA A 199 -2.28 4.12 7.97
CA ALA A 199 -3.65 4.46 7.65
C ALA A 199 -4.34 3.30 6.94
N LEU A 200 -5.65 3.21 7.12
CA LEU A 200 -6.50 2.20 6.52
C LEU A 200 -7.56 2.93 5.71
N THR A 201 -7.49 2.83 4.39
CA THR A 201 -8.45 3.46 3.49
C THR A 201 -9.57 2.47 3.18
N LEU A 202 -10.78 2.83 3.53
CA LEU A 202 -12.00 2.10 3.21
C LEU A 202 -12.58 2.69 1.95
N HIS A 203 -12.90 1.87 0.97
CA HIS A 203 -13.67 2.29 -0.19
C HIS A 203 -15.07 1.67 -0.11
N LEU A 204 -16.09 2.52 -0.15
CA LEU A 204 -17.51 2.23 0.04
C LEU A 204 -18.25 2.51 -1.29
N PRO A 205 -18.12 1.64 -2.31
CA PRO A 205 -18.73 1.87 -3.61
C PRO A 205 -20.26 1.83 -3.49
N GLY A 206 -20.92 2.93 -3.88
CA GLY A 206 -22.38 3.04 -3.90
C GLY A 206 -23.04 3.63 -2.64
N TYR A 207 -22.27 4.00 -1.61
CA TYR A 207 -22.78 4.58 -0.36
C TYR A 207 -22.51 6.08 -0.28
N VAL A 208 -23.16 6.87 -1.15
CA VAL A 208 -23.01 8.34 -1.19
C VAL A 208 -24.17 8.97 -0.41
N GLU A 209 -23.87 10.00 0.41
CA GLU A 209 -24.86 10.73 1.23
C GLU A 209 -25.47 9.96 2.41
N GLN A 210 -24.71 9.05 3.04
CA GLN A 210 -25.16 8.28 4.22
C GLN A 210 -24.23 8.46 5.42
N GLN A 211 -24.81 8.36 6.62
CA GLN A 211 -24.05 8.19 7.87
C GLN A 211 -23.61 6.74 8.00
N VAL A 212 -22.31 6.52 8.06
CA VAL A 212 -21.70 5.20 8.18
C VAL A 212 -21.05 5.07 9.55
N ALA A 213 -21.42 4.01 10.27
CA ALA A 213 -20.79 3.67 11.54
C ALA A 213 -19.65 2.67 11.32
N LEU A 214 -18.43 3.08 11.66
CA LEU A 214 -17.22 2.27 11.61
C LEU A 214 -16.89 1.79 13.02
N THR A 215 -16.63 0.49 13.19
CA THR A 215 -16.25 -0.06 14.49
C THR A 215 -15.16 -1.10 14.31
N ILE A 216 -14.03 -0.93 15.01
CA ILE A 216 -12.98 -1.94 15.04
C ILE A 216 -13.20 -2.83 16.26
N HIS A 217 -13.13 -4.14 16.04
CA HIS A 217 -13.14 -5.16 17.06
C HIS A 217 -11.79 -5.87 17.12
N ASP A 218 -11.34 -6.26 18.30
CA ASP A 218 -10.19 -7.14 18.47
C ASP A 218 -10.52 -8.61 18.16
N ALA A 219 -9.52 -9.48 18.24
CA ALA A 219 -9.67 -10.92 18.03
C ALA A 219 -10.67 -11.62 18.99
N LEU A 220 -11.00 -10.99 20.12
CA LEU A 220 -11.99 -11.49 21.08
C LEU A 220 -13.40 -10.91 20.83
N GLY A 221 -13.56 -10.10 19.78
CA GLY A 221 -14.81 -9.43 19.40
C GLY A 221 -15.12 -8.16 20.21
N ARG A 222 -14.22 -7.71 21.08
CA ARG A 222 -14.41 -6.50 21.89
C ARG A 222 -14.23 -5.27 21.02
N ARG A 223 -15.10 -4.28 21.19
CA ARG A 223 -15.02 -3.00 20.47
C ARG A 223 -13.84 -2.20 21.01
N VAL A 224 -12.87 -1.89 20.15
CA VAL A 224 -11.66 -1.12 20.49
C VAL A 224 -11.65 0.27 19.87
N TYR A 225 -12.45 0.48 18.81
CA TYR A 225 -12.59 1.77 18.16
C TYR A 225 -14.01 1.94 17.59
N THR A 226 -14.53 3.16 17.57
CA THR A 226 -15.77 3.49 16.85
C THR A 226 -15.73 4.92 16.36
N GLN A 227 -16.09 5.12 15.09
CA GLN A 227 -16.18 6.43 14.46
C GLN A 227 -17.45 6.50 13.61
N MET A 228 -18.10 7.65 13.61
CA MET A 228 -19.19 7.96 12.68
C MET A 228 -18.61 8.83 11.58
N GLU A 229 -18.88 8.46 10.33
CA GLU A 229 -18.41 9.19 9.16
C GLU A 229 -19.56 9.51 8.21
N ASP A 230 -19.53 10.71 7.65
CA ASP A 230 -20.45 11.13 6.60
C ASP A 230 -19.77 10.92 5.24
N THR A 231 -20.35 10.11 4.36
CA THR A 231 -19.80 9.88 3.02
C THR A 231 -20.22 10.96 2.01
N LEU A 232 -20.50 12.18 2.49
CA LEU A 232 -20.97 13.29 1.67
C LEU A 232 -19.82 13.76 0.75
N ASN A 233 -19.89 13.40 -0.53
CA ASN A 233 -18.92 13.71 -1.60
C ASN A 233 -17.61 12.90 -1.64
N ALA A 234 -17.45 11.85 -0.83
CA ALA A 234 -16.30 10.95 -0.93
C ALA A 234 -16.70 9.48 -0.68
N PRO A 235 -16.48 8.56 -1.64
CA PRO A 235 -16.74 7.13 -1.45
C PRO A 235 -15.61 6.44 -0.67
N SER A 236 -14.65 7.20 -0.12
CA SER A 236 -13.50 6.66 0.58
C SER A 236 -13.32 7.34 1.94
N ILE A 237 -13.06 6.55 2.96
CA ILE A 237 -12.79 7.00 4.33
C ILE A 237 -11.39 6.55 4.71
N SER A 238 -10.56 7.44 5.22
CA SER A 238 -9.23 7.09 5.74
C SER A 238 -9.26 7.02 7.26
N LEU A 239 -8.85 5.90 7.83
CA LEU A 239 -8.70 5.70 9.26
C LEU A 239 -7.22 5.65 9.61
N ASN A 240 -6.71 6.64 10.34
CA ASN A 240 -5.34 6.56 10.85
C ASN A 240 -5.28 5.60 12.05
N LEU A 241 -4.75 4.39 11.87
CA LEU A 241 -4.64 3.41 12.95
C LEU A 241 -3.38 3.59 13.81
N ALA A 242 -2.39 4.35 13.34
CA ALA A 242 -1.19 4.66 14.11
C ALA A 242 -1.54 5.44 15.38
N GLU A 243 -2.45 6.41 15.26
CA GLU A 243 -2.94 7.24 16.36
C GLU A 243 -3.79 6.49 17.40
N GLN A 244 -4.32 5.31 17.07
CA GLN A 244 -5.27 4.60 17.93
C GLN A 244 -4.61 3.70 18.99
N ALA A 245 -3.27 3.68 19.05
CA ALA A 245 -2.48 2.87 20.00
C ALA A 245 -2.94 1.40 20.10
N LEU A 246 -3.47 0.84 19.00
CA LEU A 246 -3.92 -0.55 18.95
C LEU A 246 -2.68 -1.46 18.92
N PRO A 247 -2.59 -2.47 19.81
CA PRO A 247 -1.47 -3.40 19.83
C PRO A 247 -1.48 -4.32 18.60
N ASN A 248 -0.35 -4.97 18.32
CA ASN A 248 -0.26 -5.94 17.24
C ASN A 248 -1.28 -7.07 17.44
N GLY A 249 -1.98 -7.44 16.38
CA GLY A 249 -3.01 -8.47 16.44
C GLY A 249 -3.96 -8.46 15.27
N VAL A 250 -4.89 -9.41 15.31
CA VAL A 250 -5.97 -9.53 14.33
C VAL A 250 -7.14 -8.66 14.77
N TYR A 251 -7.66 -7.89 13.84
CA TYR A 251 -8.79 -6.98 14.04
C TYR A 251 -9.87 -7.19 12.98
N PHE A 252 -11.08 -6.79 13.33
CA PHE A 252 -12.25 -6.85 12.46
C PHE A 252 -12.88 -5.46 12.38
N LEU A 253 -12.88 -4.88 11.19
CA LEU A 253 -13.58 -3.65 10.90
C LEU A 253 -15.01 -3.97 10.49
N SER A 254 -15.94 -3.50 11.30
CA SER A 254 -17.37 -3.52 11.05
C SER A 254 -17.82 -2.19 10.48
N VAL A 255 -18.57 -2.23 9.41
CA VAL A 255 -19.19 -1.07 8.76
C VAL A 255 -20.70 -1.32 8.71
N ILE A 256 -21.48 -0.39 9.25
CA ILE A 256 -22.95 -0.47 9.19
C ILE A 256 -23.46 0.59 8.21
N THR A 257 -24.14 0.12 7.17
CA THR A 257 -24.76 0.93 6.11
C THR A 257 -26.19 0.46 5.92
N ASP A 258 -27.18 1.36 5.89
CA ASP A 258 -28.60 1.01 5.69
C ASP A 258 -29.16 -0.13 6.57
N GLY A 259 -28.61 -0.29 7.78
CA GLY A 259 -29.00 -1.33 8.73
C GLY A 259 -28.36 -2.70 8.49
N GLU A 260 -27.55 -2.87 7.45
CA GLU A 260 -26.75 -4.05 7.21
C GLU A 260 -25.33 -3.88 7.73
N ARG A 261 -24.81 -4.91 8.42
CA ARG A 261 -23.46 -4.93 8.98
C ARG A 261 -22.55 -5.74 8.08
N GLN A 262 -21.56 -5.09 7.50
CA GLN A 262 -20.47 -5.71 6.76
C GLN A 262 -19.22 -5.76 7.65
N VAL A 263 -18.44 -6.84 7.58
CA VAL A 263 -17.24 -7.02 8.41
C VAL A 263 -16.08 -7.50 7.55
N LYS A 264 -14.91 -6.90 7.74
CA LYS A 264 -13.65 -7.35 7.14
C LYS A 264 -12.54 -7.47 8.16
N GLN A 265 -11.75 -8.50 8.02
CA GLN A 265 -10.58 -8.74 8.84
C GLN A 265 -9.40 -7.91 8.31
N PHE A 266 -8.60 -7.38 9.21
CA PHE A 266 -7.27 -6.86 8.92
C PHE A 266 -6.32 -7.26 10.05
N VAL A 267 -5.02 -7.31 9.74
CA VAL A 267 -3.98 -7.58 10.73
C VAL A 267 -3.24 -6.28 10.95
N LEU A 268 -3.07 -5.90 12.21
CA LEU A 268 -2.19 -4.83 12.60
C LEU A 268 -0.90 -5.46 13.11
N ALA A 269 0.18 -5.21 12.41
CA ALA A 269 1.53 -5.54 12.84
C ALA A 269 2.32 -4.24 12.69
N ARG A 270 2.71 -3.66 13.82
CA ARG A 270 3.68 -2.59 13.96
C ARG A 270 5.05 -3.23 14.19
#